data_AF-A0A7Y2FZS8-F1
#
_entry.id   AF-A0A7Y2FZS8-F1
#
_cell.length_a   1.000
_cell.length_b   1.000
_cell.length_c   1.000
_cell.angle_alpha   90.00
_cell.angle_beta   90.00
_cell.angle_gamma   90.00
#
_symmetry.space_group_name_H-M   'P 1'
#
loop_
_entity.id
_entity.type
_entity.pdbx_description
1 polymer ?
#
loop_
_entity_poly.entity_id
_entity_poly.type
_entity_poly.pdbx_seq_one_letter_code
_entity_poly.pdbx_strand_id
1 'polypeptide(L)'
;SAGVRNPTLTDQYLNLNVGRATLLGNLDGYKDLYTLDSFIDYLESSFSTPLSFVDLDPIKPERVKTIEAGYRTTLFEKIYLDANYYYNIYNDFIGFKLLVDAEIDDLTGFPTNVDVFRISSNSDNEVTTQGFSIGANYYFGQYYQFAGNYSWNKLNKVFEDDPIIPAFNTPEHKYNLGISGRNIPLNWGNFPAKKLGFNMNYKWVQGFLFEGSPQFTGFIEDYGLLDAQINFDFSKINTILKIGASNVLDNKVFQTYGGPRIGRLGYISLLYEFEKK
;
A
#
# COMPACT_ATOMS: atom_id res chain seq x y z
N SER A 1 -20.33 -7.68 -4.95
CA SER A 1 -20.53 -6.24 -5.22
C SER A 1 -19.80 -5.86 -6.51
N ALA A 2 -20.01 -4.66 -7.03
CA ALA A 2 -19.26 -4.13 -8.18
C ALA A 2 -18.87 -2.66 -7.92
N GLY A 3 -17.73 -2.25 -8.46
CA GLY A 3 -17.19 -0.90 -8.28
C GLY A 3 -16.43 -0.42 -9.52
N VAL A 4 -16.20 0.90 -9.58
CA VAL A 4 -15.45 1.57 -10.65
C VAL A 4 -14.44 2.52 -10.02
N ARG A 5 -13.22 2.52 -10.55
CA ARG A 5 -12.15 3.47 -10.21
C ARG A 5 -11.81 4.30 -11.44
N ASN A 6 -12.10 5.59 -11.37
CA ASN A 6 -11.69 6.52 -12.42
C ASN A 6 -10.15 6.69 -12.40
N PRO A 7 -9.51 6.89 -13.57
CA PRO A 7 -8.10 7.21 -13.64
C PRO A 7 -7.80 8.48 -12.84
N THR A 8 -6.65 8.52 -12.17
CA THR A 8 -6.21 9.71 -11.44
C THR A 8 -5.78 10.83 -12.39
N LEU A 9 -5.51 12.03 -11.86
CA LEU A 9 -4.93 13.10 -12.68
C LEU A 9 -3.54 12.72 -13.20
N THR A 10 -2.76 11.97 -12.43
CA THR A 10 -1.46 11.47 -12.89
C THR A 10 -1.62 10.44 -13.99
N ASP A 11 -2.62 9.57 -13.91
CA ASP A 11 -2.87 8.57 -14.95
C ASP A 11 -3.30 9.21 -16.28
N GLN A 12 -3.89 10.41 -16.24
CA GLN A 12 -4.40 11.12 -17.42
C GLN A 12 -3.40 12.15 -17.99
N TYR A 13 -2.72 12.91 -17.13
CA TYR A 13 -2.03 14.15 -17.53
C TYR A 13 -0.55 14.21 -17.15
N LEU A 14 0.02 13.18 -16.51
CA LEU A 14 1.40 13.24 -16.08
C LEU A 14 2.34 13.43 -17.29
N ASN A 15 3.32 14.31 -17.14
CA ASN A 15 4.45 14.41 -18.05
C ASN A 15 5.67 14.79 -17.23
N LEU A 16 6.44 13.78 -16.82
CA LEU A 16 7.58 13.96 -15.93
C LEU A 16 8.78 13.15 -16.42
N ASN A 17 9.80 13.84 -16.93
CA ASN A 17 11.08 13.22 -17.24
C ASN A 17 11.88 12.98 -15.95
N VAL A 18 12.20 11.72 -15.69
CA VAL A 18 12.96 11.26 -14.50
C VAL A 18 14.36 10.76 -14.87
N GLY A 19 14.89 11.22 -16.02
CA GLY A 19 16.22 10.94 -16.53
C GLY A 19 16.30 9.63 -17.31
N ARG A 20 15.99 8.49 -16.69
CA ARG A 20 16.04 7.17 -17.37
C ARG A 20 14.76 6.80 -18.11
N ALA A 21 13.68 7.54 -17.89
CA ALA A 21 12.41 7.39 -18.59
C ALA A 21 11.59 8.68 -18.44
N THR A 22 10.59 8.87 -19.30
CA THR A 22 9.54 9.88 -19.11
C THR A 22 8.25 9.19 -18.65
N LEU A 23 7.70 9.66 -17.53
CA LEU A 23 6.46 9.16 -16.97
C LEU A 23 5.30 9.93 -17.60
N LEU A 24 4.41 9.21 -18.27
CA LEU A 24 3.30 9.80 -19.03
C LEU A 24 1.95 9.31 -18.51
N GLY A 25 1.01 10.25 -18.42
CA GLY A 25 -0.42 9.95 -18.41
C GLY A 25 -0.88 9.54 -19.81
N ASN A 26 -2.14 9.12 -19.94
CA ASN A 26 -2.65 8.59 -21.20
C ASN A 26 -4.12 8.97 -21.44
N LEU A 27 -4.41 10.27 -21.54
CA LEU A 27 -5.77 10.73 -21.82
C LEU A 27 -6.20 10.45 -23.27
N ASP A 28 -5.29 10.60 -24.23
CA ASP A 28 -5.63 10.66 -25.66
C ASP A 28 -5.12 9.45 -26.47
N GLY A 29 -4.41 8.52 -25.83
CA GLY A 29 -3.75 7.41 -26.49
C GLY A 29 -2.37 7.76 -27.05
N TYR A 30 -1.63 6.73 -27.47
CA TYR A 30 -0.33 6.85 -28.14
C TYR A 30 -0.29 5.88 -29.32
N LYS A 31 0.53 6.19 -30.33
CA LYS A 31 0.65 5.36 -31.53
C LYS A 31 2.09 5.10 -31.88
N ASP A 32 2.29 4.02 -32.62
CA ASP A 32 3.56 3.71 -33.28
C ASP A 32 4.75 3.60 -32.30
N LEU A 33 4.49 3.19 -31.05
CA LEU A 33 5.54 3.01 -30.04
C LEU A 33 6.09 1.58 -30.10
N TYR A 34 7.40 1.43 -29.88
CA TYR A 34 8.01 0.11 -29.80
C TYR A 34 7.77 -0.54 -28.44
N THR A 35 7.54 -1.86 -28.45
CA THR A 35 7.58 -2.64 -27.21
C THR A 35 9.02 -2.71 -26.70
N LEU A 36 9.20 -2.54 -25.38
CA LEU A 36 10.53 -2.51 -24.76
C LEU A 36 11.35 -3.77 -25.08
N ASP A 37 10.74 -4.95 -24.97
CA ASP A 37 11.43 -6.22 -25.23
C ASP A 37 11.88 -6.32 -26.69
N SER A 38 11.02 -5.99 -27.66
CA SER A 38 11.41 -6.00 -29.08
C SER A 38 12.53 -5.02 -29.40
N PHE A 39 12.56 -3.87 -28.71
CA PHE A 39 13.60 -2.87 -28.90
C PHE A 39 14.94 -3.34 -28.32
N ILE A 40 14.91 -4.01 -27.16
CA ILE A 40 16.10 -4.64 -26.58
C ILE A 40 16.62 -5.75 -27.52
N ASP A 41 15.75 -6.64 -27.99
CA ASP A 41 16.13 -7.71 -28.92
C ASP A 41 16.72 -7.16 -30.23
N TYR A 42 16.17 -6.05 -30.74
CA TYR A 42 16.72 -5.33 -31.89
C TYR A 42 18.14 -4.84 -31.67
N LEU A 43 18.43 -4.24 -30.50
CA LEU A 43 19.77 -3.79 -30.14
C LEU A 43 20.75 -4.96 -29.97
N GLU A 44 20.34 -6.00 -29.26
CA GLU A 44 21.19 -7.16 -28.95
C GLU A 44 21.51 -8.00 -30.20
N SER A 45 20.57 -8.06 -31.14
CA SER A 45 20.73 -8.76 -32.43
C SER A 45 21.53 -7.96 -33.46
N SER A 46 22.16 -6.84 -33.07
CA SER A 46 22.84 -5.93 -33.99
C SER A 46 21.93 -5.48 -35.14
N PHE A 47 20.71 -5.08 -34.79
CA PHE A 47 19.69 -4.50 -35.68
C PHE A 47 19.08 -5.49 -36.69
N SER A 48 19.05 -6.80 -36.36
CA SER A 48 18.56 -7.83 -37.29
C SER A 48 17.18 -8.38 -36.97
N THR A 49 16.76 -8.37 -35.69
CA THR A 49 15.41 -8.79 -35.27
C THR A 49 14.37 -7.71 -35.61
N PRO A 50 13.20 -8.03 -36.17
CA PRO A 50 12.19 -7.02 -36.45
C PRO A 50 11.66 -6.37 -35.17
N LEU A 51 11.45 -5.05 -35.23
CA LEU A 51 10.80 -4.28 -34.17
C LEU A 51 9.28 -4.55 -34.14
N SER A 52 8.72 -4.56 -32.93
CA SER A 52 7.28 -4.72 -32.71
C SER A 52 6.69 -3.42 -32.18
N PHE A 53 5.59 -2.99 -32.80
CA PHE A 53 4.89 -1.75 -32.49
C PHE A 53 3.60 -2.02 -31.72
N VAL A 54 3.19 -1.04 -30.91
CA VAL A 54 1.92 -1.06 -30.21
C VAL A 54 1.29 0.32 -30.22
N ASP A 55 -0.02 0.34 -30.51
CA ASP A 55 -0.88 1.48 -30.26
C ASP A 55 -1.50 1.34 -28.87
N LEU A 56 -1.46 2.40 -28.08
CA LEU A 56 -2.12 2.48 -26.79
C LEU A 56 -3.43 3.25 -26.91
N ASP A 57 -4.52 2.58 -26.55
CA ASP A 57 -5.80 3.25 -26.37
C ASP A 57 -5.76 4.25 -25.19
N PRO A 58 -6.60 5.29 -25.24
CA PRO A 58 -6.89 6.16 -24.10
C PRO A 58 -7.21 5.39 -22.82
N ILE A 59 -6.69 5.87 -21.69
CA ILE A 59 -6.95 5.25 -20.39
C ILE A 59 -8.44 5.36 -20.01
N LYS A 60 -9.00 4.25 -19.58
CA LYS A 60 -10.41 4.13 -19.17
C LYS A 60 -10.54 3.75 -17.70
N PRO A 61 -11.71 4.02 -17.08
CA PRO A 61 -11.99 3.59 -15.72
C PRO A 61 -11.86 2.07 -15.54
N GLU A 62 -11.17 1.69 -14.47
CA GLU A 62 -11.05 0.31 -14.02
C GLU A 62 -12.35 -0.15 -13.36
N ARG A 63 -12.75 -1.41 -13.61
CA ARG A 63 -13.99 -1.98 -13.09
C ARG A 63 -13.68 -3.23 -12.29
N VAL A 64 -14.24 -3.34 -11.09
CA VAL A 64 -14.05 -4.49 -10.20
C VAL A 64 -15.38 -5.18 -9.90
N LYS A 65 -15.37 -6.51 -9.91
CA LYS A 65 -16.42 -7.36 -9.35
C LYS A 65 -15.83 -8.14 -8.17
N THR A 66 -16.54 -8.11 -7.06
CA THR A 66 -16.07 -8.74 -5.82
C THR A 66 -17.07 -9.77 -5.33
N ILE A 67 -16.56 -10.95 -4.98
CA ILE A 67 -17.25 -11.96 -4.19
C ILE A 67 -16.59 -11.95 -2.81
N GLU A 68 -17.39 -11.78 -1.77
CA GLU A 68 -16.90 -11.76 -0.39
C GLU A 68 -17.78 -12.63 0.50
N ALA A 69 -17.14 -13.28 1.47
CA ALA A 69 -17.81 -14.04 2.50
C ALA A 69 -17.12 -13.73 3.84
N GLY A 70 -17.92 -13.47 4.87
CA GLY A 70 -17.40 -13.13 6.17
C GLY A 70 -18.28 -13.65 7.30
N TYR A 71 -17.66 -13.74 8.48
CA TYR A 71 -18.30 -14.16 9.70
C TYR A 71 -17.86 -13.29 10.86
N ARG A 72 -18.83 -12.76 11.60
CA ARG A 72 -18.60 -11.91 12.76
C ARG A 72 -19.40 -12.46 13.94
N THR A 73 -18.75 -12.59 15.09
CA THR A 73 -19.38 -13.12 16.30
C THR A 73 -18.75 -12.57 17.56
N THR A 74 -19.46 -12.74 18.66
CA THR A 74 -18.91 -12.61 20.01
C THR A 74 -19.06 -13.96 20.72
N LEU A 75 -17.95 -14.50 21.22
CA LEU A 75 -17.89 -15.75 21.96
C LEU A 75 -17.68 -15.46 23.45
N PHE A 76 -18.44 -16.14 24.31
CA PHE A 76 -18.32 -16.07 25.78
C PHE A 76 -18.39 -14.65 26.36
N GLU A 77 -19.03 -13.71 25.64
CA GLU A 77 -19.12 -12.28 25.99
C GLU A 77 -17.76 -11.56 26.14
N LYS A 78 -16.66 -12.22 25.78
CA LYS A 78 -15.29 -11.74 26.01
C LYS A 78 -14.42 -11.77 24.77
N ILE A 79 -14.78 -12.52 23.75
CA ILE A 79 -13.98 -12.64 22.52
C ILE A 79 -14.84 -12.16 21.36
N TYR A 80 -14.51 -11.01 20.80
CA TYR A 80 -15.06 -10.57 19.52
C TYR A 80 -14.17 -11.08 18.40
N LEU A 81 -14.76 -11.68 17.38
CA LEU A 81 -14.06 -12.20 16.20
C LEU A 81 -14.74 -11.70 14.93
N ASP A 82 -13.93 -11.31 13.96
CA ASP A 82 -14.35 -10.88 12.63
C ASP A 82 -13.40 -11.49 11.60
N ALA A 83 -13.92 -12.26 10.66
CA ALA A 83 -13.16 -12.87 9.59
C ALA A 83 -13.85 -12.62 8.25
N ASN A 84 -13.07 -12.32 7.22
CA ASN A 84 -13.57 -12.10 5.86
C ASN A 84 -12.57 -12.66 4.85
N TYR A 85 -13.09 -13.30 3.82
CA TYR A 85 -12.38 -13.65 2.60
C TYR A 85 -13.02 -12.93 1.43
N TYR A 86 -12.19 -12.40 0.53
CA TYR A 86 -12.64 -11.74 -0.68
C TYR A 86 -11.88 -12.25 -1.91
N TYR A 87 -12.58 -12.24 -3.03
CA TYR A 87 -12.03 -12.49 -4.36
C TYR A 87 -12.51 -11.40 -5.31
N ASN A 88 -11.56 -10.70 -5.92
CA ASN A 88 -11.79 -9.59 -6.82
C ASN A 88 -11.39 -9.95 -8.24
N ILE A 89 -12.21 -9.53 -9.18
CA ILE A 89 -12.03 -9.69 -10.61
C ILE A 89 -12.05 -8.31 -11.24
N TYR A 90 -10.94 -7.88 -11.82
CA TYR A 90 -10.75 -6.58 -12.42
C TYR A 90 -10.77 -6.67 -13.94
N ASN A 91 -11.58 -5.81 -14.56
CA ASN A 91 -11.53 -5.52 -15.98
C ASN A 91 -10.96 -4.12 -16.16
N ASP A 92 -10.19 -3.93 -17.22
CA ASP A 92 -9.51 -2.66 -17.51
C ASP A 92 -8.60 -2.24 -16.34
N PHE A 93 -7.83 -3.18 -15.76
CA PHE A 93 -6.97 -2.91 -14.61
C PHE A 93 -5.94 -1.84 -14.95
N ILE A 94 -5.90 -0.72 -14.23
CA ILE A 94 -4.98 0.37 -14.51
C ILE A 94 -3.62 0.05 -13.89
N GLY A 95 -2.60 0.03 -14.74
CA GLY A 95 -1.19 -0.08 -14.38
C GLY A 95 -0.34 0.72 -15.35
N PHE A 96 0.88 0.24 -15.63
CA PHE A 96 1.82 0.93 -16.50
C PHE A 96 2.41 0.00 -17.55
N LYS A 97 2.61 0.50 -18.77
CA LYS A 97 3.38 -0.17 -19.83
C LYS A 97 4.69 0.60 -20.05
N LEU A 98 5.78 -0.13 -20.27
CA LEU A 98 7.06 0.45 -20.69
C LEU A 98 7.19 0.31 -22.20
N LEU A 99 7.28 1.45 -22.88
CA LEU A 99 7.37 1.54 -24.33
C LEU A 99 8.53 2.45 -24.72
N VAL A 100 8.97 2.34 -25.97
CA VAL A 100 10.08 3.13 -26.50
C VAL A 100 9.60 3.93 -27.70
N ASP A 101 10.00 5.19 -27.74
CA ASP A 101 9.95 6.02 -28.94
C ASP A 101 11.39 6.21 -29.44
N ALA A 102 11.61 5.99 -30.74
CA ALA A 102 12.92 6.06 -31.34
C ALA A 102 12.82 6.25 -32.86
N GLU A 103 13.75 7.01 -33.41
CA GLU A 103 13.94 7.10 -34.85
C GLU A 103 14.95 6.03 -35.28
N ILE A 104 14.65 5.25 -36.32
CA ILE A 104 15.58 4.25 -36.86
C ILE A 104 16.21 4.80 -38.14
N ASP A 105 17.54 4.86 -38.19
CA ASP A 105 18.26 5.29 -39.39
C ASP A 105 18.11 4.24 -40.51
N ASP A 106 17.54 4.63 -41.65
CA ASP A 106 17.22 3.73 -42.76
C ASP A 106 18.45 3.04 -43.39
N LEU A 107 19.65 3.63 -43.25
CA LEU A 107 20.86 3.12 -43.88
C LEU A 107 21.60 2.12 -42.97
N THR A 108 21.66 2.41 -41.68
CA THR A 108 22.47 1.69 -40.70
C THR A 108 21.65 0.84 -39.74
N GLY A 109 20.33 1.09 -39.65
CA GLY A 109 19.44 0.52 -38.64
C GLY A 109 19.67 1.09 -37.24
N PHE A 110 20.58 2.06 -37.07
CA PHE A 110 20.93 2.56 -35.75
C PHE A 110 19.80 3.42 -35.16
N PRO A 111 19.37 3.19 -33.92
CA PRO A 111 18.34 4.01 -33.28
C PRO A 111 18.90 5.35 -32.77
N THR A 112 18.21 6.43 -33.09
CA THR A 112 18.46 7.80 -32.62
C THR A 112 17.24 8.36 -31.90
N ASN A 113 17.42 9.44 -31.11
CA ASN A 113 16.34 10.08 -30.34
C ASN A 113 15.53 9.09 -29.48
N VAL A 114 16.24 8.19 -28.79
CA VAL A 114 15.60 7.12 -28.02
C VAL A 114 15.07 7.66 -26.69
N ASP A 115 13.75 7.59 -26.51
CA ASP A 115 13.06 7.91 -25.28
C ASP A 115 12.30 6.69 -24.76
N VAL A 116 12.50 6.36 -23.49
CA VAL A 116 11.75 5.29 -22.81
C VAL A 116 10.60 5.91 -22.05
N PHE A 117 9.38 5.45 -22.33
CA PHE A 117 8.16 5.92 -21.67
C PHE A 117 7.62 4.89 -20.69
N ARG A 118 7.20 5.37 -19.52
CA ARG A 118 6.29 4.63 -18.63
C ARG A 118 4.92 5.28 -18.73
N ILE A 119 4.03 4.63 -19.47
CA ILE A 119 2.72 5.18 -19.82
C ILE A 119 1.65 4.48 -18.98
N SER A 120 0.74 5.27 -18.41
CA SER A 120 -0.43 4.74 -17.70
C SER A 120 -1.36 4.03 -18.70
N SER A 121 -1.76 2.80 -18.42
CA SER A 121 -2.56 2.02 -19.37
C SER A 121 -3.46 1.03 -18.64
N ASN A 122 -4.46 0.50 -19.34
CA ASN A 122 -5.26 -0.61 -18.84
C ASN A 122 -4.61 -1.95 -19.27
N SER A 123 -4.76 -2.98 -18.45
CA SER A 123 -4.38 -4.35 -18.77
C SER A 123 -5.29 -4.84 -19.90
N ASP A 124 -4.69 -5.57 -20.84
CA ASP A 124 -5.42 -6.25 -21.92
C ASP A 124 -6.17 -7.48 -21.40
N ASN A 125 -5.79 -7.96 -20.22
CA ASN A 125 -6.29 -9.17 -19.61
C ASN A 125 -7.09 -8.89 -18.34
N GLU A 126 -7.82 -9.92 -17.89
CA GLU A 126 -8.46 -9.90 -16.59
C GLU A 126 -7.40 -10.08 -15.48
N VAL A 127 -7.42 -9.19 -14.48
CA VAL A 127 -6.55 -9.25 -13.31
C VAL A 127 -7.38 -9.68 -12.11
N THR A 128 -6.87 -10.59 -11.28
CA THR A 128 -7.60 -11.02 -10.07
C THR A 128 -6.77 -10.82 -8.81
N THR A 129 -7.43 -10.44 -7.72
CA THR A 129 -6.83 -10.43 -6.39
C THR A 129 -7.66 -11.24 -5.43
N GLN A 130 -7.02 -11.77 -4.41
CA GLN A 130 -7.72 -12.46 -3.33
C GLN A 130 -7.08 -12.11 -2.00
N GLY A 131 -7.85 -12.25 -0.94
CA GLY A 131 -7.31 -12.03 0.38
C GLY A 131 -8.21 -12.56 1.47
N PHE A 132 -7.60 -12.66 2.63
CA PHE A 132 -8.25 -13.06 3.86
C PHE A 132 -7.86 -12.08 4.95
N SER A 133 -8.79 -11.74 5.82
CA SER A 133 -8.54 -10.97 7.02
C SER A 133 -9.23 -11.62 8.20
N ILE A 134 -8.56 -11.59 9.36
CA ILE A 134 -9.14 -12.00 10.63
C ILE A 134 -8.68 -11.05 11.71
N GLY A 135 -9.63 -10.61 12.54
CA GLY A 135 -9.42 -9.78 13.71
C GLY A 135 -10.08 -10.41 14.93
N ALA A 136 -9.41 -10.32 16.06
CA ALA A 136 -9.92 -10.78 17.34
C ALA A 136 -9.63 -9.75 18.44
N ASN A 137 -10.61 -9.53 19.31
CA ASN A 137 -10.46 -8.77 20.55
C ASN A 137 -10.84 -9.65 21.72
N TYR A 138 -9.93 -9.85 22.66
CA TYR A 138 -10.15 -10.62 23.89
C TYR A 138 -10.13 -9.69 25.10
N TYR A 139 -11.28 -9.56 25.74
CA TYR A 139 -11.49 -8.81 26.98
C TYR A 139 -11.29 -9.72 28.19
N PHE A 140 -10.06 -9.75 28.72
CA PHE A 140 -9.66 -10.64 29.82
C PHE A 140 -9.87 -10.05 31.22
N GLY A 141 -10.38 -8.82 31.29
CA GLY A 141 -10.76 -8.16 32.52
C GLY A 141 -11.61 -6.92 32.23
N GLN A 142 -12.13 -6.28 33.27
CA GLN A 142 -13.01 -5.11 33.13
C GLN A 142 -12.36 -3.95 32.36
N TYR A 143 -11.04 -3.81 32.49
CA TYR A 143 -10.30 -2.67 31.96
C TYR A 143 -9.31 -3.04 30.85
N TYR A 144 -9.14 -4.32 30.52
CA TYR A 144 -8.02 -4.81 29.71
C TYR A 144 -8.48 -5.60 28.50
N GLN A 145 -7.73 -5.45 27.41
CA GLN A 145 -7.99 -6.11 26.14
C GLN A 145 -6.68 -6.53 25.47
N PHE A 146 -6.66 -7.74 24.92
CA PHE A 146 -5.75 -8.13 23.85
C PHE A 146 -6.47 -7.95 22.51
N ALA A 147 -5.78 -7.39 21.53
CA ALA A 147 -6.27 -7.22 20.17
C ALA A 147 -5.28 -7.85 19.20
N GLY A 148 -5.77 -8.58 18.22
CA GLY A 148 -4.97 -9.15 17.16
C GLY A 148 -5.68 -8.99 15.83
N ASN A 149 -4.94 -8.71 14.77
CA ASN A 149 -5.44 -8.90 13.41
C ASN A 149 -4.34 -9.39 12.50
N TYR A 150 -4.76 -10.09 11.45
CA TYR A 150 -3.92 -10.59 10.39
C TYR A 150 -4.63 -10.39 9.05
N SER A 151 -3.87 -10.01 8.03
CA SER A 151 -4.34 -9.95 6.65
C SER A 151 -3.36 -10.67 5.74
N TRP A 152 -3.91 -11.47 4.84
CA TRP A 152 -3.24 -12.01 3.67
C TRP A 152 -3.85 -11.38 2.41
N ASN A 153 -3.02 -10.89 1.48
CA ASN A 153 -3.48 -10.31 0.22
C ASN A 153 -2.57 -10.79 -0.90
N LYS A 154 -3.15 -11.24 -2.02
CA LYS A 154 -2.39 -11.73 -3.16
C LYS A 154 -2.98 -11.22 -4.47
N LEU A 155 -2.11 -10.68 -5.31
CA LEU A 155 -2.38 -10.47 -6.72
C LEU A 155 -2.12 -11.79 -7.44
N ASN A 156 -3.15 -12.36 -8.07
CA ASN A 156 -2.97 -13.51 -8.95
C ASN A 156 -2.77 -12.97 -10.37
N LYS A 157 -1.53 -12.92 -10.84
CA LYS A 157 -1.28 -12.69 -12.27
C LYS A 157 -1.74 -13.93 -13.03
N VAL A 158 -2.76 -13.78 -13.88
CA VAL A 158 -3.37 -14.89 -14.63
C VAL A 158 -2.64 -15.13 -15.96
N PHE A 159 -1.87 -14.15 -16.44
CA PHE A 159 -1.16 -14.21 -17.72
C PHE A 159 0.31 -13.79 -17.51
N GLU A 160 1.24 -14.71 -17.76
CA GLU A 160 2.69 -14.44 -17.63
C GLU A 160 3.17 -13.41 -18.66
N ASP A 161 2.46 -13.30 -19.79
CA ASP A 161 2.82 -12.43 -20.93
C ASP A 161 2.15 -11.04 -20.88
N ASP A 162 1.44 -10.67 -19.82
CA ASP A 162 0.87 -9.32 -19.73
C ASP A 162 1.98 -8.30 -19.41
N PRO A 163 2.31 -7.36 -20.32
CA PRO A 163 3.38 -6.39 -20.11
C PRO A 163 3.03 -5.34 -19.05
N ILE A 164 1.81 -5.38 -18.48
CA ILE A 164 1.40 -4.40 -17.48
C ILE A 164 2.13 -4.59 -16.15
N ILE A 165 2.68 -3.47 -15.67
CA ILE A 165 3.24 -3.34 -14.34
C ILE A 165 2.07 -2.94 -13.41
N PRO A 166 1.62 -3.84 -12.52
CA PRO A 166 0.39 -3.63 -11.76
C PRO A 166 0.57 -2.61 -10.62
N ALA A 167 1.81 -2.39 -10.16
CA ALA A 167 2.12 -1.50 -9.05
C ALA A 167 1.29 -1.78 -7.78
N PHE A 168 1.06 -3.07 -7.50
CA PHE A 168 0.16 -3.53 -6.44
C PHE A 168 0.61 -3.06 -5.05
N ASN A 169 1.93 -2.97 -4.82
CA ASN A 169 2.55 -2.35 -3.64
C ASN A 169 1.94 -2.76 -2.28
N THR A 170 1.40 -3.97 -2.22
CA THR A 170 0.66 -4.48 -1.07
C THR A 170 1.41 -5.69 -0.52
N PRO A 171 1.83 -5.66 0.76
CA PRO A 171 2.46 -6.81 1.40
C PRO A 171 1.53 -8.01 1.43
N GLU A 172 2.10 -9.20 1.18
CA GLU A 172 1.30 -10.43 1.15
C GLU A 172 0.78 -10.78 2.55
N HIS A 173 1.60 -10.67 3.59
CA HIS A 173 1.20 -10.89 4.98
C HIS A 173 1.44 -9.66 5.85
N LYS A 174 0.47 -9.33 6.69
CA LYS A 174 0.59 -8.28 7.72
C LYS A 174 -0.17 -8.71 8.97
N TYR A 175 0.35 -8.37 10.14
CA TYR A 175 -0.40 -8.53 11.39
C TYR A 175 -0.13 -7.40 12.38
N ASN A 176 -1.08 -7.23 13.29
CA ASN A 176 -0.96 -6.32 14.42
C ASN A 176 -1.36 -7.07 15.69
N LEU A 177 -0.55 -6.95 16.74
CA LEU A 177 -0.82 -7.50 18.06
C LEU A 177 -0.75 -6.37 19.08
N GLY A 178 -1.80 -6.24 19.89
CA GLY A 178 -1.93 -5.15 20.84
C GLY A 178 -2.40 -5.62 22.21
N ILE A 179 -1.91 -4.93 23.23
CA ILE A 179 -2.45 -4.97 24.59
C ILE A 179 -2.85 -3.55 24.96
N SER A 180 -4.03 -3.41 25.56
CA SER A 180 -4.49 -2.12 26.02
C SER A 180 -5.25 -2.21 27.33
N GLY A 181 -5.22 -1.09 28.03
CA GLY A 181 -5.97 -0.87 29.25
C GLY A 181 -6.69 0.47 29.17
N ARG A 182 -7.98 0.52 29.55
CA ARG A 182 -8.77 1.75 29.54
C ARG A 182 -9.44 1.97 30.88
N ASN A 183 -9.40 3.21 31.38
CA ASN A 183 -10.07 3.64 32.61
C ASN A 183 -9.70 2.80 33.85
N ILE A 184 -8.46 2.29 33.91
CA ILE A 184 -7.98 1.51 35.05
C ILE A 184 -7.95 2.42 36.28
N PRO A 185 -8.68 2.12 37.37
CA PRO A 185 -8.63 2.91 38.58
C PRO A 185 -7.20 2.97 39.13
N LEU A 186 -6.71 4.19 39.38
CA LEU A 186 -5.36 4.43 39.89
C LEU A 186 -5.46 5.02 41.30
N ASN A 187 -5.06 4.23 42.30
CA ASN A 187 -5.00 4.64 43.70
C ASN A 187 -3.54 4.62 44.18
N TRP A 188 -2.67 5.38 43.51
CA TRP A 188 -1.25 5.47 43.85
C TRP A 188 -0.97 6.62 44.82
N GLY A 189 -1.29 6.42 46.11
CA GLY A 189 -1.02 7.39 47.17
C GLY A 189 -1.58 8.79 46.85
N ASN A 190 -0.71 9.80 46.91
CA ASN A 190 -1.05 11.21 46.65
C ASN A 190 -1.00 11.60 45.16
N PHE A 191 -0.78 10.66 44.23
CA PHE A 191 -0.74 10.97 42.81
C PHE A 191 -2.11 11.51 42.33
N PRO A 192 -2.17 12.65 41.62
CA PRO A 192 -3.45 13.31 41.35
C PRO A 192 -4.30 12.64 40.26
N ALA A 193 -3.71 11.81 39.39
CA ALA A 193 -4.47 11.08 38.39
C ALA A 193 -5.30 9.96 39.03
N LYS A 194 -6.55 9.80 38.56
CA LYS A 194 -7.52 8.83 39.09
C LYS A 194 -7.72 7.62 38.20
N LYS A 195 -7.41 7.76 36.91
CA LYS A 195 -7.46 6.63 35.98
C LYS A 195 -6.21 6.61 35.11
N LEU A 196 -5.82 5.40 34.78
CA LEU A 196 -4.76 5.08 33.85
C LEU A 196 -5.37 4.45 32.59
N GLY A 197 -4.84 4.82 31.43
CA GLY A 197 -5.01 4.06 30.21
C GLY A 197 -3.66 3.80 29.56
N PHE A 198 -3.52 2.70 28.84
CA PHE A 198 -2.34 2.43 28.04
C PHE A 198 -2.72 1.67 26.78
N ASN A 199 -1.86 1.75 25.77
CA ASN A 199 -1.93 0.90 24.59
C ASN A 199 -0.51 0.63 24.13
N MET A 200 -0.22 -0.63 23.82
CA MET A 200 0.99 -1.05 23.15
C MET A 200 0.59 -1.93 21.98
N ASN A 201 1.12 -1.65 20.80
CA ASN A 201 0.76 -2.34 19.58
C ASN A 201 2.00 -2.62 18.73
N TYR A 202 2.29 -3.89 18.51
CA TYR A 202 3.31 -4.35 17.57
C TYR A 202 2.68 -4.61 16.20
N LYS A 203 3.29 -4.06 15.16
CA LYS A 203 2.91 -4.22 13.76
C LYS A 203 4.03 -4.98 13.07
N TRP A 204 3.69 -6.00 12.29
CA TRP A 204 4.63 -6.64 11.38
C TRP A 204 4.08 -6.63 9.97
N VAL A 205 4.98 -6.40 9.02
CA VAL A 205 4.69 -6.32 7.60
C VAL A 205 5.73 -7.15 6.87
N GLN A 206 5.28 -8.11 6.07
CA GLN A 206 6.16 -8.88 5.19
C GLN A 206 6.80 -7.97 4.15
N GLY A 207 8.06 -8.27 3.79
CA GLY A 207 8.72 -7.62 2.67
C GLY A 207 7.97 -7.85 1.35
N PHE A 208 8.08 -6.88 0.45
CA PHE A 208 7.36 -6.88 -0.83
C PHE A 208 8.13 -6.10 -1.88
N LEU A 209 7.91 -6.42 -3.16
CA LEU A 209 8.42 -5.61 -4.25
C LEU A 209 7.60 -4.31 -4.31
N PHE A 210 8.27 -3.18 -4.15
CA PHE A 210 7.69 -1.88 -4.39
C PHE A 210 7.97 -1.47 -5.84
N GLU A 211 6.92 -1.20 -6.60
CA GLU A 211 6.93 -0.77 -7.99
C GLU A 211 6.46 0.68 -8.07
N GLY A 212 7.41 1.58 -8.32
CA GLY A 212 7.18 3.01 -8.53
C GLY A 212 7.39 3.38 -9.98
N SER A 213 8.52 4.06 -10.27
CA SER A 213 9.03 4.26 -11.63
C SER A 213 10.16 3.26 -11.92
N PRO A 214 10.70 3.20 -13.16
CA PRO A 214 11.83 2.33 -13.46
C PRO A 214 13.08 2.57 -12.58
N GLN A 215 13.21 3.76 -11.96
CA GLN A 215 14.33 4.10 -11.07
C GLN A 215 13.98 3.93 -9.59
N PHE A 216 12.68 3.92 -9.26
CA PHE A 216 12.16 3.82 -7.89
C PHE A 216 11.36 2.53 -7.70
N THR A 217 11.88 1.43 -8.25
CA THR A 217 11.35 0.08 -8.10
C THR A 217 12.40 -0.80 -7.43
N GLY A 218 12.00 -1.54 -6.40
CA GLY A 218 12.89 -2.42 -5.66
C GLY A 218 12.24 -3.03 -4.43
N PHE A 219 12.95 -3.96 -3.79
CA PHE A 219 12.41 -4.72 -2.67
C PHE A 219 12.42 -3.93 -1.36
N ILE A 220 11.30 -3.98 -0.63
CA ILE A 220 11.18 -3.53 0.75
C ILE A 220 11.35 -4.76 1.64
N GLU A 221 12.30 -4.72 2.58
CA GLU A 221 12.49 -5.80 3.55
C GLU A 221 11.30 -5.92 4.50
N ASP A 222 11.15 -7.07 5.17
CA ASP A 222 10.17 -7.18 6.24
C ASP A 222 10.50 -6.24 7.39
N TYR A 223 9.47 -5.74 8.06
CA TYR A 223 9.69 -4.83 9.18
C TYR A 223 8.63 -4.92 10.27
N GLY A 224 9.11 -4.65 11.48
CA GLY A 224 8.29 -4.53 12.68
C GLY A 224 8.32 -3.12 13.27
N LEU A 225 7.19 -2.64 13.76
CA LEU A 225 7.06 -1.35 14.47
C LEU A 225 6.31 -1.56 15.78
N LEU A 226 6.88 -1.03 16.88
CA LEU A 226 6.23 -1.05 18.18
C LEU A 226 5.74 0.36 18.53
N ASP A 227 4.43 0.53 18.65
CA ASP A 227 3.82 1.76 19.12
C ASP A 227 3.42 1.61 20.59
N ALA A 228 3.60 2.66 21.39
CA ALA A 228 3.13 2.66 22.78
C ALA A 228 2.64 4.04 23.21
N GLN A 229 1.61 4.05 24.05
CA GLN A 229 1.09 5.25 24.69
C GLN A 229 0.59 4.94 26.11
N ILE A 230 0.62 5.98 26.94
CA ILE A 230 0.06 6.01 28.29
C ILE A 230 -0.78 7.28 28.45
N ASN A 231 -1.89 7.14 29.17
CA ASN A 231 -2.87 8.20 29.42
C ASN A 231 -3.13 8.31 30.92
N PHE A 232 -3.10 9.52 31.46
CA PHE A 232 -3.46 9.82 32.84
C PHE A 232 -4.67 10.75 32.87
N ASP A 233 -5.74 10.32 33.54
CA ASP A 233 -6.96 11.11 33.75
C ASP A 233 -6.85 11.87 35.09
N PHE A 234 -6.73 13.19 34.99
CA PHE A 234 -6.77 14.13 36.11
C PHE A 234 -8.18 14.70 36.27
N SER A 235 -9.12 13.86 36.71
CA SER A 235 -10.54 14.21 36.77
C SER A 235 -10.85 15.45 37.63
N LYS A 236 -9.99 15.79 38.61
CA LYS A 236 -10.16 17.02 39.43
C LYS A 236 -10.05 18.32 38.63
N ILE A 237 -9.30 18.30 37.53
CA ILE A 237 -9.07 19.45 36.65
C ILE A 237 -9.59 19.20 35.24
N ASN A 238 -10.44 18.18 35.05
CA ASN A 238 -11.03 17.77 33.77
C ASN A 238 -10.00 17.60 32.64
N THR A 239 -8.80 17.09 32.93
CA THR A 239 -7.71 16.99 31.94
C THR A 239 -7.24 15.55 31.79
N ILE A 240 -7.01 15.14 30.55
CA ILE A 240 -6.33 13.89 30.21
C ILE A 240 -4.96 14.24 29.60
N LEU A 241 -3.89 13.76 30.23
CA LEU A 241 -2.54 13.79 29.67
C LEU A 241 -2.28 12.49 28.93
N LYS A 242 -1.87 12.58 27.67
CA LYS A 242 -1.41 11.45 26.86
C LYS A 242 0.05 11.66 26.48
N ILE A 243 0.86 10.65 26.68
CA ILE A 243 2.25 10.58 26.23
C ILE A 243 2.38 9.31 25.43
N GLY A 244 2.95 9.39 24.23
CA GLY A 244 3.13 8.22 23.40
C GLY A 244 4.20 8.41 22.34
N ALA A 245 4.53 7.32 21.68
CA ALA A 245 5.34 7.34 20.49
C ALA A 245 4.92 6.22 19.54
N SER A 246 4.96 6.52 18.23
CA SER A 246 5.00 5.47 17.23
C SER A 246 6.44 5.03 17.01
N ASN A 247 6.66 3.74 16.77
CA ASN A 247 7.98 3.14 16.62
C ASN A 247 8.93 3.48 17.79
N VAL A 248 8.51 3.14 19.01
CA VAL A 248 9.22 3.41 20.27
C VAL A 248 10.67 2.90 20.25
N LEU A 249 10.87 1.75 19.59
CA LEU A 249 12.18 1.10 19.43
C LEU A 249 13.07 1.77 18.37
N ASP A 250 12.58 2.80 17.68
CA ASP A 250 13.28 3.53 16.61
C ASP A 250 13.85 2.62 15.51
N ASN A 251 13.08 1.59 15.14
CA ASN A 251 13.43 0.74 14.01
C ASN A 251 13.30 1.55 12.72
N LYS A 252 14.43 1.95 12.11
CA LYS A 252 14.45 2.84 10.95
C LYS A 252 14.19 2.06 9.67
N VAL A 253 12.98 2.18 9.14
CA VAL A 253 12.49 1.40 7.99
C VAL A 253 12.14 2.34 6.85
N PHE A 254 12.33 1.93 5.60
CA PHE A 254 11.75 2.61 4.44
C PHE A 254 10.54 1.79 3.98
N GLN A 255 9.44 2.48 3.63
CA GLN A 255 8.18 1.85 3.20
C GLN A 255 7.90 2.09 1.71
N THR A 256 8.79 2.85 1.07
CA THR A 256 8.75 3.23 -0.34
C THR A 256 10.18 3.14 -0.83
N TYR A 257 10.41 2.48 -1.96
CA TYR A 257 11.77 2.32 -2.48
C TYR A 257 12.34 3.69 -2.89
N GLY A 258 13.58 3.98 -2.49
CA GLY A 258 14.18 5.31 -2.66
C GLY A 258 13.66 6.40 -1.71
N GLY A 259 12.67 6.09 -0.85
CA GLY A 259 12.17 7.00 0.17
C GLY A 259 13.09 7.09 1.40
N PRO A 260 12.89 8.11 2.27
CA PRO A 260 13.63 8.21 3.51
C PRO A 260 13.26 7.09 4.48
N ARG A 261 14.20 6.71 5.35
CA ARG A 261 13.89 5.85 6.50
C ARG A 261 13.09 6.64 7.54
N ILE A 262 11.95 6.09 7.94
CA ILE A 262 11.05 6.66 8.95
C ILE A 262 11.43 6.07 10.32
N GLY A 263 11.76 6.94 11.26
CA GLY A 263 12.10 6.59 12.64
C GLY A 263 10.96 6.82 13.62
N ARG A 264 11.31 7.00 14.90
CA ARG A 264 10.37 7.28 15.98
C ARG A 264 9.70 8.65 15.86
N LEU A 265 8.40 8.71 16.15
CA LEU A 265 7.66 9.96 16.38
C LEU A 265 7.06 9.94 17.79
N GLY A 266 7.60 10.77 18.68
CA GLY A 266 7.06 10.99 20.02
C GLY A 266 6.07 12.15 20.05
N TYR A 267 5.07 12.07 20.91
CA TYR A 267 4.07 13.12 21.09
C TYR A 267 3.57 13.21 22.54
N ILE A 268 3.13 14.42 22.90
CA ILE A 268 2.41 14.72 24.13
C ILE A 268 1.12 15.42 23.74
N SER A 269 0.02 15.06 24.38
CA SER A 269 -1.30 15.66 24.16
C SER A 269 -1.97 15.92 25.50
N LEU A 270 -2.59 17.09 25.61
CA LEU A 270 -3.47 17.48 26.71
C LEU A 270 -4.88 17.65 26.15
N LEU A 271 -5.85 16.98 26.74
CA LEU A 271 -7.27 17.12 26.42
C LEU A 271 -7.99 17.67 27.65
N TYR A 272 -8.60 18.84 27.55
CA TYR A 272 -9.46 19.41 28.58
C TYR A 272 -10.94 19.19 28.21
N GLU A 273 -11.73 18.62 29.11
CA GLU A 273 -13.16 18.40 28.93
C GLU A 273 -13.96 19.52 29.63
N PHE A 274 -14.70 20.32 28.85
CA PHE A 274 -15.50 21.44 29.36
C PHE A 274 -16.69 20.99 30.21
N GLU A 275 -17.28 19.84 29.88
CA GLU A 275 -18.33 19.24 30.68
C GLU A 275 -17.72 18.41 31.82
N LYS A 276 -18.12 18.72 33.05
CA LYS A 276 -17.78 17.92 34.22
C LYS A 276 -18.46 16.55 34.09
N LYS A 277 -17.67 15.47 34.04
CA LYS A 277 -18.16 14.10 34.27
C LYS A 277 -18.55 13.87 35.71
#